data_AF-A0A4R1MUQ9-F1
#
_entry.id   AF-A0A4R1MUQ9-F1
#
_cell.length_a   1.000
_cell.length_b   1.000
_cell.length_c   1.000
_cell.angle_alpha   90.00
_cell.angle_beta   90.00
_cell.angle_gamma   90.00
#
_symmetry.space_group_name_H-M   'P 1'
#
loop_
_entity.id
_entity.type
_entity.pdbx_description
1 polymer ?
#
loop_
_entity_poly.entity_id
_entity_poly.type
_entity_poly.pdbx_seq_one_letter_code
_entity_poly.pdbx_strand_id
1 'polypeptide(L)' 'MTIYVQFSDETESAINGAFSDPQPEQENFYQGAVETNDPRYKTFYDNALAADKPYLPTPT' A
#
# COMPACT_ATOMS: atom_id res chain seq x y z
N MET A 1 7.72 -5.00 -8.43
CA MET A 1 7.74 -5.80 -7.19
C MET A 1 6.36 -5.65 -6.56
N THR A 2 5.73 -6.75 -6.19
CA THR A 2 4.39 -6.74 -5.62
C THR A 2 4.41 -6.24 -4.18
N ILE A 3 3.41 -5.43 -3.83
CA ILE A 3 3.20 -4.83 -2.52
C ILE A 3 1.76 -5.11 -2.11
N TYR A 4 1.58 -5.66 -0.91
CA TYR A 4 0.25 -5.85 -0.33
C TYR A 4 -0.20 -4.56 0.31
N VAL A 5 -1.41 -4.11 0.01
CA VAL A 5 -1.90 -2.79 0.41
C VAL A 5 -3.31 -2.90 0.99
N GLN A 6 -3.64 -1.92 1.82
CA GLN A 6 -5.02 -1.61 2.16
C GLN A 6 -5.44 -0.34 1.43
N PHE A 7 -6.60 -0.42 0.79
CA PHE A 7 -7.27 0.73 0.21
C PHE A 7 -8.17 1.42 1.23
N SER A 8 -8.45 2.70 1.01
CA SER A 8 -9.34 3.47 1.87
C SER A 8 -10.78 2.95 1.89
N ASP A 9 -11.22 2.36 0.79
CA ASP A 9 -12.58 1.93 0.52
C ASP A 9 -12.62 0.95 -0.68
N GLU A 10 -13.82 0.49 -1.03
CA GLU A 10 -14.08 -0.45 -2.12
C GLU A 10 -13.77 0.08 -3.53
N THR A 11 -13.50 1.39 -3.69
CA THR A 11 -13.17 1.96 -5.01
C THR A 11 -11.71 1.72 -5.40
N GLU A 12 -10.88 1.29 -4.44
CA GLU A 12 -9.44 1.03 -4.61
C GLU A 12 -8.67 2.24 -5.17
N SER A 13 -9.16 3.46 -4.95
CA SER A 13 -8.60 4.67 -5.54
C SER A 13 -7.41 5.24 -4.75
N ALA A 14 -7.35 4.99 -3.44
CA ALA A 14 -6.28 5.45 -2.56
C ALA A 14 -5.78 4.34 -1.63
N ILE A 15 -4.46 4.27 -1.43
CA ILE A 15 -3.81 3.36 -0.49
C ILE A 15 -3.60 4.09 0.83
N ASN A 16 -3.97 3.47 1.95
CA ASN A 16 -3.77 3.99 3.30
C ASN A 16 -2.86 3.09 4.17
N GLY A 17 -2.50 1.91 3.67
CA GLY A 17 -1.59 0.98 4.34
C GLY A 17 -0.82 0.11 3.36
N ALA A 18 0.38 -0.30 3.75
CA ALA A 18 1.22 -1.23 3.01
C ALA A 18 1.77 -2.29 3.96
N PHE A 19 1.83 -3.53 3.49
CA PHE A 19 2.21 -4.71 4.25
C PHE A 19 3.24 -5.55 3.51
N SER A 20 4.01 -6.31 4.26
CA SER A 20 4.97 -7.29 3.71
C SER A 20 4.29 -8.57 3.21
N ASP A 21 3.06 -8.83 3.66
CA ASP A 21 2.27 -10.03 3.37
C ASP A 21 0.75 -9.74 3.37
N PRO A 22 -0.08 -10.64 2.81
CA PRO A 22 -1.54 -10.53 2.90
C PRO A 22 -2.03 -10.53 4.36
N GLN A 23 -2.96 -9.65 4.70
CA GLN A 23 -3.54 -9.57 6.05
C GLN A 23 -4.87 -10.35 6.14
N PRO A 24 -5.30 -10.79 7.34
CA PRO A 24 -6.59 -11.45 7.53
C PRO A 24 -7.78 -10.58 7.09
N GLU A 25 -8.63 -11.11 6.21
CA GLU A 25 -9.78 -10.40 5.64
C GLU A 25 -10.84 -10.01 6.68
N GLN A 26 -10.91 -10.71 7.82
CA GLN A 26 -11.89 -10.40 8.87
C GLN A 26 -11.60 -9.08 9.59
N GLU A 27 -10.35 -8.61 9.56
CA GLU A 27 -9.89 -7.43 10.31
C GLU A 27 -9.44 -6.29 9.39
N ASN A 28 -9.11 -6.61 8.13
CA ASN A 28 -8.59 -5.66 7.16
C ASN A 28 -9.40 -5.75 5.87
N PHE A 29 -10.34 -4.81 5.72
CA PHE A 29 -11.16 -4.67 4.51
C PHE A 29 -10.38 -4.00 3.38
N TYR A 30 -10.87 -4.17 2.15
CA TYR A 30 -10.36 -3.53 0.93
C TYR A 30 -8.86 -3.72 0.73
N GLN A 31 -8.40 -4.97 0.88
CA GLN A 31 -7.02 -5.32 0.61
C GLN A 31 -6.80 -5.61 -0.87
N GLY A 32 -5.58 -5.39 -1.33
CA GLY A 32 -5.17 -5.80 -2.66
C GLY A 32 -3.66 -5.90 -2.80
N ALA A 33 -3.23 -6.13 -4.03
CA ALA A 33 -1.83 -6.17 -4.40
C ALA A 33 -1.58 -5.20 -5.55
N VAL A 34 -0.54 -4.38 -5.42
CA VAL A 34 -0.10 -3.44 -6.45
C VAL A 34 1.38 -3.65 -6.75
N GLU A 35 1.84 -3.16 -7.88
CA GLU A 35 3.27 -3.15 -8.21
C GLU A 35 3.94 -1.85 -7.75
N THR A 36 5.26 -1.87 -7.56
CA THR A 36 6.06 -0.67 -7.21
C THR A 36 5.92 0.50 -8.19
N ASN A 37 5.48 0.26 -9.43
CA ASN A 37 5.21 1.29 -10.42
C ASN A 37 3.76 1.81 -10.42
N ASP A 38 2.93 1.34 -9.49
CA ASP A 38 1.55 1.80 -9.37
C ASP A 38 1.52 3.27 -8.89
N PRO A 39 0.84 4.18 -9.60
CA PRO A 39 0.79 5.59 -9.24
C PRO A 39 0.13 5.83 -7.87
N ARG A 40 -0.80 4.97 -7.45
CA ARG A 40 -1.43 5.04 -6.12
C ARG A 40 -0.41 4.73 -5.04
N TYR A 41 0.46 3.74 -5.27
CA TYR A 41 1.53 3.39 -4.33
C TYR A 41 2.55 4.51 -4.21
N LYS A 42 2.95 5.12 -5.33
CA LYS A 42 3.83 6.30 -5.31
C LYS A 42 3.23 7.43 -4.47
N THR A 43 1.94 7.70 -4.64
CA THR A 43 1.22 8.72 -3.87
C THR A 43 1.23 8.41 -2.37
N PHE A 44 0.99 7.16 -1.99
CA PHE A 44 1.11 6.70 -0.59
C PHE A 44 2.54 6.89 -0.06
N TYR A 45 3.55 6.41 -0.80
CA TYR A 45 4.96 6.50 -0.40
C TYR A 45 5.43 7.96 -0.23
N ASP A 46 5.01 8.86 -1.12
CA ASP A 46 5.36 10.27 -1.04
C ASP A 46 4.85 10.91 0.27
N ASN A 47 3.64 10.52 0.71
CA ASN A 47 2.97 11.00 1.92
C ASN A 47 3.33 10.24 3.20
N ALA A 48 4.00 9.09 3.11
CA ALA A 48 4.43 8.31 4.26
C ALA A 48 5.41 9.11 5.14
N LEU A 49 5.40 8.83 6.46
CA LEU A 49 6.33 9.48 7.38
C LEU A 49 7.77 9.12 7.00
N ALA A 50 8.70 10.06 7.21
CA ALA A 50 10.11 9.83 6.90
C ALA A 50 10.70 8.61 7.63
N ALA A 51 10.16 8.27 8.81
CA ALA A 51 10.55 7.10 9.58
C ALA A 51 10.10 5.77 8.94
N ASP A 52 9.03 5.77 8.14
CA ASP A 52 8.46 4.56 7.53
C ASP A 52 9.12 4.23 6.19
N LYS A 53 9.58 5.26 5.45
CA LYS A 53 10.18 5.12 4.12
C LYS A 53 11.32 4.09 3.99
N PRO A 54 12.22 3.92 4.99
CA PRO A 54 13.25 2.87 4.93
C PRO A 54 12.71 1.44 4.96
N TYR A 55 11.46 1.25 5.40
CA TYR A 55 10.79 -0.06 5.50
C TYR A 55 9.82 -0.32 4.35
N LEU A 56 9.64 0.66 3.46
CA LEU A 56 8.75 0.57 2.31
C LEU A 56 9.56 0.35 1.03
N PRO A 57 9.08 -0.51 0.12
CA PRO A 57 9.56 -0.54 -1.26
C PRO A 57 9.68 0.84 -1.90
N THR A 58 10.82 1.16 -2.51
CA THR A 58 10.93 2.38 -3.31
C THR A 58 10.08 2.23 -4.58
N PRO A 59 9.20 3.20 -4.90
CA PRO A 59 8.47 3.21 -6.17
C PRO A 59 9.42 3.23 -7.38
N THR A 60 9.01 2.62 -8.49
CA THR A 60 9.79 2.49 -9.74
C THR A 60 9.12 3.17 -10.93
#